data_AF-A0A7T8JWM6-F1
#
_entry.id   AF-A0A7T8JWM6-F1
#
_cell.length_a   1.000
_cell.length_b   1.000
_cell.length_c   1.000
_cell.angle_alpha   90.00
_cell.angle_beta   90.00
_cell.angle_gamma   90.00
#
_symmetry.space_group_name_H-M   'P 1'
#
loop_
_entity.id
_entity.type
_entity.pdbx_description
1 polymer ?
#
loop_
_entity_poly.entity_id
_entity_poly.type
_entity_poly.pdbx_seq_one_letter_code
_entity_poly.pdbx_strand_id
1 'polypeptide(L)'
;MDQVAAGRPYVFQQDGTPAHTSHLVQNWLLDNLPMFWSKEMLPPSSPDCTPLNYYLWGVLERESNKRTHNSIVLLKASIVEEVASMN
;
A
#
# COMPACT_ATOMS: atom_id res chain seq x y z
N MET A 1 -5.82 -11.92 4.06
CA MET A 1 -5.73 -11.57 2.62
C MET A 1 -6.48 -12.57 1.74
N ASP A 2 -6.76 -13.78 2.21
CA ASP A 2 -7.51 -14.80 1.43
C ASP A 2 -8.88 -14.32 0.94
N GLN A 3 -9.58 -13.50 1.74
CA GLN A 3 -10.83 -12.86 1.34
C GLN A 3 -10.64 -11.84 0.20
N VAL A 4 -9.52 -11.11 0.21
CA VAL A 4 -9.18 -10.12 -0.84
C VAL A 4 -8.74 -10.82 -2.13
N ALA A 5 -7.99 -11.91 -2.02
CA ALA A 5 -7.52 -12.69 -3.16
C ALA A 5 -8.60 -13.65 -3.72
N ALA A 6 -9.76 -13.77 -3.06
CA ALA A 6 -10.82 -14.73 -3.39
C ALA A 6 -10.28 -16.17 -3.55
N GLY A 7 -9.37 -16.57 -2.66
CA GLY A 7 -8.71 -17.89 -2.67
C GLY A 7 -7.62 -18.07 -3.75
N ARG A 8 -7.31 -17.05 -4.56
CA ARG A 8 -6.18 -17.11 -5.49
C ARG A 8 -4.84 -17.01 -4.75
N PRO A 9 -3.77 -17.64 -5.26
CA PRO A 9 -2.42 -17.38 -4.77
C PRO A 9 -2.08 -15.89 -4.85
N TYR A 10 -1.41 -15.37 -3.83
CA TYR A 10 -0.97 -13.99 -3.78
C TYR A 10 0.40 -13.88 -3.12
N VAL A 11 1.10 -12.79 -3.43
CA VAL A 11 2.31 -12.38 -2.72
C VAL A 11 2.07 -11.02 -2.11
N PHE A 12 2.32 -10.89 -0.82
CA PHE A 12 2.18 -9.61 -0.13
C PHE A 12 3.43 -8.74 -0.33
N GLN A 13 3.22 -7.48 -0.71
CA GLN A 13 4.29 -6.51 -0.94
C GLN A 13 4.02 -5.22 -0.13
N GLN A 14 5.05 -4.70 0.53
CA GLN A 14 5.05 -3.40 1.21
C GLN A 14 6.38 -2.67 0.93
N ASP A 15 6.46 -1.39 1.30
CA ASP A 15 7.67 -0.60 1.16
C ASP A 15 8.73 -0.91 2.24
N GLY A 16 9.98 -0.56 1.95
CA GLY A 16 11.14 -0.88 2.79
C GLY A 16 11.33 0.02 4.01
N THR A 17 10.27 0.58 4.61
CA THR A 17 10.41 1.45 5.78
C THR A 17 10.92 0.67 7.01
N PRO A 18 11.60 1.34 7.98
CA PRO A 18 12.16 0.64 9.15
C PRO A 18 11.15 -0.17 9.96
N ALA A 19 9.89 0.29 10.03
CA ALA A 19 8.83 -0.45 10.70
C ALA A 19 8.54 -1.79 10.02
N HIS A 20 8.41 -1.79 8.69
CA HIS A 20 8.07 -2.98 7.89
C HIS A 20 9.26 -3.95 7.75
N THR A 21 10.49 -3.44 7.79
CA THR A 21 11.72 -4.25 7.67
C THR A 21 12.25 -4.74 9.02
N SER A 22 11.58 -4.40 10.12
CA SER A 22 11.94 -4.88 11.46
C SER A 22 11.79 -6.40 11.58
N HIS A 23 12.63 -7.02 12.41
CA HIS A 23 12.58 -8.47 12.65
C HIS A 23 11.21 -8.92 13.17
N LEU A 24 10.57 -8.12 14.03
CA LEU A 24 9.26 -8.41 14.57
C LEU A 24 8.21 -8.56 13.46
N VAL A 25 8.15 -7.58 12.54
CA VAL A 25 7.18 -7.60 11.45
C VAL A 25 7.50 -8.68 10.44
N GLN A 26 8.77 -8.84 10.05
CA GLN A 26 9.18 -9.86 9.09
C GLN A 26 8.86 -11.28 9.58
N ASN A 27 9.10 -11.58 10.86
CA ASN A 27 8.74 -12.87 11.46
C ASN A 27 7.22 -13.06 11.49
N TRP A 28 6.48 -12.02 11.87
CA TRP A 28 5.01 -12.09 11.85
C TRP A 28 4.47 -12.37 10.44
N LEU A 29 5.02 -11.73 9.40
CA LEU A 29 4.62 -11.97 8.01
C LEU A 29 4.92 -13.40 7.57
N LEU A 30 6.08 -13.95 7.97
CA LEU A 30 6.45 -15.34 7.70
C LEU A 30 5.48 -16.34 8.33
N ASP A 31 5.03 -16.09 9.56
CA ASP A 31 4.14 -16.99 10.29
C ASP A 31 2.68 -16.90 9.83
N ASN A 32 2.26 -15.78 9.25
CA ASN A 32 0.84 -15.48 9.00
C ASN A 32 0.45 -15.37 7.52
N LEU A 33 1.40 -15.23 6.60
CA LEU A 33 1.12 -15.08 5.17
C LEU A 33 1.73 -16.23 4.37
N PRO A 34 1.04 -16.71 3.31
CA PRO A 34 1.54 -17.79 2.47
C PRO A 34 2.79 -17.38 1.70
N MET A 35 2.84 -16.12 1.22
CA MET A 35 3.99 -15.55 0.54
C MET A 35 4.04 -14.03 0.75
N PHE A 36 5.25 -13.49 0.94
CA PHE A 36 5.50 -12.05 0.99
C PHE A 36 6.89 -11.72 0.45
N TRP A 37 7.11 -10.48 0.04
CA TRP A 37 8.45 -9.98 -0.27
C TRP A 37 9.14 -9.57 1.01
N SER A 38 10.20 -10.30 1.37
CA SER A 38 11.04 -9.93 2.51
C SER A 38 11.81 -8.64 2.24
N LYS A 39 12.39 -8.06 3.27
CA LYS A 39 13.16 -6.80 3.15
C LYS A 39 14.30 -6.89 2.14
N GLU A 40 14.84 -8.07 1.87
CA GLU A 40 15.94 -8.31 0.92
C GLU A 40 15.49 -8.24 -0.55
N MET A 41 14.20 -8.37 -0.83
CA MET A 41 13.66 -8.38 -2.20
C MET A 41 13.60 -6.98 -2.82
N LEU A 42 13.57 -5.92 -2.01
CA LEU A 42 13.49 -4.54 -2.48
C LEU A 42 14.84 -3.83 -2.31
N PRO A 43 15.35 -3.16 -3.35
CA PRO A 43 16.50 -2.31 -3.19
C PRO A 43 16.20 -1.17 -2.20
N PRO A 44 17.16 -0.77 -1.35
CA PRO A 44 16.97 0.35 -0.43
C PRO A 44 16.50 1.61 -1.15
N SER A 45 15.61 2.38 -0.51
CA SER A 45 15.14 3.68 -1.01
C SER A 45 14.60 3.67 -2.45
N SER A 46 13.91 2.59 -2.84
CA SER A 46 13.37 2.43 -4.20
C SER A 46 11.84 2.56 -4.22
N PRO A 47 11.29 3.79 -4.15
CA PRO A 47 9.84 4.01 -4.20
C PRO A 47 9.23 3.50 -5.51
N ASP A 48 10.02 3.55 -6.60
CA ASP A 48 9.65 3.04 -7.92
C ASP A 48 9.37 1.53 -7.93
N CYS A 49 9.92 0.78 -6.97
CA CYS A 49 9.71 -0.66 -6.87
C CYS A 49 8.40 -1.03 -6.16
N THR A 50 7.64 -0.05 -5.64
CA THR A 50 6.36 -0.28 -4.95
C THR A 50 5.22 0.37 -5.73
N PRO A 51 4.27 -0.39 -6.29
CA PRO A 51 3.18 0.17 -7.11
C PRO A 51 2.37 1.26 -6.41
N LEU A 52 2.21 1.14 -5.08
CA LEU A 52 1.53 2.16 -4.26
C LEU A 52 2.26 3.50 -4.30
N ASN A 53 3.59 3.52 -4.12
CA ASN A 53 4.37 4.76 -4.11
C ASN A 53 4.65 5.27 -5.53
N TYR A 54 4.87 4.39 -6.50
CA TYR A 54 5.14 4.78 -7.88
C TYR A 54 3.93 5.43 -8.56
N TYR A 55 2.72 4.91 -8.29
CA TYR A 55 1.52 5.32 -9.03
C TYR A 55 0.38 5.76 -8.12
N LEU A 56 -0.12 4.88 -7.24
CA LEU A 56 -1.39 5.10 -6.56
C LEU A 56 -1.41 6.40 -5.75
N TRP A 57 -0.42 6.62 -4.88
CA TRP A 57 -0.40 7.79 -4.01
C TRP A 57 -0.30 9.10 -4.79
N GLY A 58 0.50 9.14 -5.86
CA GLY A 58 0.62 10.34 -6.69
C GLY A 58 -0.68 10.68 -7.42
N VAL A 59 -1.42 9.67 -7.90
CA VAL A 59 -2.73 9.90 -8.52
C VAL A 59 -3.75 10.34 -7.48
N LEU A 60 -3.85 9.65 -6.33
CA LEU A 60 -4.81 10.02 -5.29
C LEU A 60 -4.56 11.44 -4.77
N GLU A 61 -3.30 11.80 -4.52
CA GLU A 61 -2.94 13.15 -4.11
C GLU A 61 -3.39 14.19 -5.15
N ARG A 62 -3.09 13.96 -6.43
CA ARG A 62 -3.47 14.87 -7.52
C ARG A 62 -4.98 15.04 -7.62
N GLU A 63 -5.73 13.94 -7.55
CA GLU A 63 -7.18 13.95 -7.78
C GLU A 63 -7.93 14.48 -6.56
N SER A 64 -7.61 14.01 -5.34
CA SER A 64 -8.29 14.46 -4.13
C SER A 64 -8.08 15.94 -3.88
N ASN A 65 -6.88 16.46 -4.16
CA ASN A 65 -6.49 17.85 -3.88
C ASN A 65 -6.93 18.85 -4.95
N LYS A 66 -7.71 18.45 -5.97
CA LYS A 66 -8.37 19.38 -6.90
C LYS A 66 -9.33 20.34 -6.20
N ARG A 67 -9.80 19.98 -5.01
CA ARG A 67 -10.66 20.77 -4.13
C ARG A 67 -10.04 20.82 -2.74
N THR A 68 -10.31 21.89 -1.99
CA THR A 68 -9.90 21.99 -0.59
C THR A 68 -10.89 21.23 0.30
N HIS A 69 -10.39 20.66 1.39
CA HIS A 69 -11.21 19.97 2.40
C HIS A 69 -11.03 20.67 3.74
N ASN A 70 -12.12 21.07 4.37
CA ASN A 70 -12.12 21.77 5.67
C ASN A 70 -12.31 20.82 6.86
N SER A 71 -12.36 19.51 6.62
CA SER A 71 -12.46 18.48 7.66
C SER A 71 -11.83 17.17 7.21
N ILE A 72 -11.38 16.38 8.19
CA ILE A 72 -10.86 15.02 7.97
C ILE A 72 -11.93 14.12 7.33
N VAL A 73 -13.20 14.33 7.65
CA VAL A 73 -14.31 13.53 7.11
C VAL A 73 -14.44 13.73 5.60
N LEU A 74 -14.43 14.99 5.14
CA LEU A 74 -14.50 15.30 3.71
C LEU A 74 -13.26 14.83 2.94
N LEU A 75 -12.07 14.95 3.55
CA LEU A 75 -10.85 14.44 2.94
C LEU A 75 -10.91 12.91 2.75
N LYS A 76 -11.32 12.17 3.79
CA LYS A 76 -11.46 10.71 3.72
C LYS A 76 -12.48 10.29 2.67
N ALA A 77 -13.64 10.97 2.60
CA ALA A 77 -14.65 10.70 1.59
C ALA A 77 -14.09 10.92 0.18
N SER A 78 -13.36 12.03 -0.03
CA SER A 78 -12.70 12.32 -1.30
C SER A 78 -11.71 11.23 -1.71
N ILE A 79 -10.85 10.78 -0.81
CA ILE A 79 -9.88 9.72 -1.12
C ILE A 79 -10.60 8.41 -1.52
N VAL A 80 -11.66 8.04 -0.81
CA VAL A 80 -12.44 6.83 -1.13
C VAL A 80 -13.13 6.95 -2.49
N GLU A 81 -13.69 8.11 -2.82
CA GLU A 81 -14.28 8.39 -4.14
C GLU A 81 -13.24 8.25 -5.25
N GLU A 82 -12.05 8.84 -5.08
CA GLU A 82 -10.99 8.75 -6.09
C GLU A 82 -10.43 7.33 -6.26
N VAL A 83 -10.30 6.57 -5.17
CA VAL A 83 -9.93 5.14 -5.27
C VAL A 83 -10.99 4.35 -6.04
N ALA A 84 -12.28 4.64 -5.82
CA ALA A 84 -13.38 3.94 -6.49
C ALA A 84 -13.55 4.35 -7.96
N SER A 85 -13.06 5.53 -8.36
CA SER A 85 -13.12 6.04 -9.74
C SER A 85 -11.94 5.58 -10.62
N MET A 86 -10.91 4.99 -10.02
CA MET A 86 -9.77 4.41 -10.73
C MET A 86 -10.18 3.14 -11.49
N ASN A 87 -9.94 3.13 -12.81
CA ASN A 87 -10.16 2.00 -13.70
C ASN A 87 -8.98 1.02 -13.72
#